data_AF-A0ABD1H4N3-F1
#
_entry.id   AF-A0ABD1H4N3-F1
#
_cell.length_a   1.000
_cell.length_b   1.000
_cell.length_c   1.000
_cell.angle_alpha   90.00
_cell.angle_beta   90.00
_cell.angle_gamma   90.00
#
_symmetry.space_group_name_H-M   'P 1'
#
loop_
_entity.id
_entity.type
_entity.pdbx_description
1 polymer ?
#
loop_
_entity_poly.entity_id
_entity_poly.type
_entity_poly.pdbx_seq_one_letter_code
_entity_poly.pdbx_strand_id
1 'polypeptide(L)'
;MVKIGTKLPNFCLNRIRPLARVRSPPNNAGFPDREKKGSCEKPGANGRKVMIVVDPSGVAKNAVQWALSHAVQNQDLVVLLYVIKPAKQGDGEVENDSRIPAFLTSMKSMCQVKRPEVCVEVEVVEGKEKGPAIVEAARRQEAALLVVGQKKRSVTWRLMLTWAGGRVAAAAGGGVAEYCVQNASCMALAVRRKSKKVGGYLITTKRQKDFWLLA
;
A
#
# COMPACT_ATOMS: atom_id res chain seq x y z
N MET A 1 56.04 41.09 5.63
CA MET A 1 55.83 39.63 5.84
C MET A 1 54.54 39.21 5.14
N VAL A 2 54.70 38.49 4.04
CA VAL A 2 53.61 37.92 3.22
C VAL A 2 53.07 36.67 3.90
N LYS A 3 51.74 36.54 4.03
CA LYS A 3 51.08 35.26 4.34
C LYS A 3 50.09 34.92 3.23
N ILE A 4 50.39 33.79 2.60
CA ILE A 4 49.70 33.15 1.49
C ILE A 4 48.43 32.48 2.01
N GLY A 5 47.29 32.79 1.40
CA GLY A 5 46.06 32.02 1.53
C GLY A 5 45.61 31.56 0.15
N THR A 6 45.81 30.28 -0.15
CA THR A 6 45.44 29.65 -1.44
C THR A 6 43.92 29.59 -1.59
N LYS A 7 43.38 30.36 -2.55
CA LYS A 7 42.00 30.24 -3.03
C LYS A 7 41.86 28.92 -3.80
N LEU A 8 40.91 28.08 -3.40
CA LEU A 8 40.45 26.93 -4.20
C LEU A 8 39.64 27.46 -5.39
N PRO A 9 39.92 27.04 -6.64
CA PRO A 9 39.11 27.46 -7.78
C PRO A 9 37.76 26.73 -7.77
N ASN A 10 36.72 27.50 -8.11
CA ASN A 10 35.34 27.07 -8.26
C ASN A 10 35.23 25.90 -9.25
N PHE A 11 34.64 24.79 -8.82
CA PHE A 11 34.20 23.72 -9.71
C PHE A 11 32.99 24.20 -10.52
N CYS A 12 33.25 24.76 -11.69
CA CYS A 12 32.22 25.01 -12.70
C CYS A 12 31.85 23.67 -13.36
N LEU A 13 30.68 23.13 -13.03
CA LEU A 13 30.10 22.00 -13.78
C LEU A 13 29.76 22.49 -15.19
N ASN A 14 30.55 22.07 -16.18
CA ASN A 14 30.22 22.25 -17.58
C ASN A 14 28.91 21.55 -17.90
N ARG A 15 27.89 22.37 -18.22
CA ARG A 15 26.60 21.94 -18.74
C ARG A 15 26.79 21.40 -20.16
N ILE A 16 27.10 20.11 -20.27
CA ILE A 16 27.12 19.40 -21.55
C ILE A 16 25.69 19.47 -22.11
N ARG A 17 25.51 20.27 -23.16
CA ARG A 17 24.28 20.26 -23.98
C ARG A 17 24.42 19.10 -24.96
N PRO A 18 23.56 18.08 -24.94
CA PRO A 18 23.57 17.08 -26.00
C PRO A 18 23.03 17.72 -27.28
N LEU A 19 23.89 17.89 -28.28
CA LEU A 19 23.51 18.24 -29.65
C LEU A 19 23.03 16.97 -30.37
N ALA A 20 21.96 16.35 -29.87
CA ALA A 20 21.33 15.21 -30.53
C ALA A 20 19.82 15.27 -30.27
N ARG A 21 19.09 15.87 -31.22
CA ARG A 21 17.63 15.80 -31.27
C ARG A 21 17.25 14.42 -31.82
N VAL A 22 17.10 13.44 -30.93
CA VAL A 22 16.57 12.12 -31.30
C VAL A 22 15.12 12.33 -31.75
N ARG A 23 14.86 12.13 -33.04
CA ARG A 23 13.49 12.10 -33.59
C ARG A 23 12.78 10.88 -33.03
N SER A 24 11.66 11.09 -32.34
CA SER A 24 10.75 10.01 -31.96
C SER A 24 10.24 9.30 -33.21
N PRO A 25 10.21 7.95 -33.27
CA PRO A 25 9.54 7.24 -34.33
C PRO A 25 8.02 7.53 -34.30
N PRO A 26 7.33 7.53 -35.44
CA PRO A 26 5.88 7.71 -35.47
C PRO A 26 5.17 6.55 -34.77
N ASN A 27 4.22 6.91 -33.90
CA ASN A 27 3.24 6.04 -33.27
C ASN A 27 2.39 5.37 -34.36
N ASN A 28 2.70 4.12 -34.69
CA ASN A 28 1.76 3.17 -35.30
C ASN A 28 2.25 1.75 -34.97
N ALA A 29 2.17 1.42 -33.68
CA ALA A 29 2.13 0.04 -33.24
C ALA A 29 0.71 -0.19 -32.73
N GLY A 30 -0.12 -0.84 -33.55
CA GLY A 30 -1.37 -1.40 -33.08
C GLY A 30 -1.05 -2.32 -31.91
N PHE A 31 -1.56 -1.98 -30.73
CA PHE A 31 -1.55 -2.91 -29.60
C PHE A 31 -2.45 -4.08 -30.00
N PRO A 32 -1.95 -5.31 -30.12
CA PRO A 32 -2.85 -6.45 -30.12
C PRO A 32 -3.48 -6.48 -28.74
N ASP A 33 -4.78 -6.22 -28.71
CA ASP A 33 -5.63 -6.34 -27.53
C ASP A 33 -5.69 -7.82 -27.15
N ARG A 34 -4.64 -8.28 -26.48
CA ARG A 34 -4.57 -9.63 -25.96
C ARG A 34 -5.21 -9.58 -24.58
N GLU A 35 -6.53 -9.47 -24.56
CA GLU A 35 -7.35 -9.92 -23.44
C GLU A 35 -7.17 -11.44 -23.29
N LYS A 36 -6.01 -11.86 -22.79
CA LYS A 36 -5.91 -13.14 -22.10
C LYS A 36 -6.70 -12.96 -20.82
N LYS A 37 -8.00 -13.28 -20.90
CA LYS A 37 -8.83 -13.60 -19.75
C LYS A 37 -8.20 -14.82 -19.07
N GLY A 38 -7.15 -14.57 -18.30
CA GLY A 38 -6.52 -15.56 -17.45
C GLY A 38 -7.55 -15.95 -16.42
N SER A 39 -8.28 -17.03 -16.72
CA SER A 39 -8.95 -17.79 -15.68
C SER A 39 -7.86 -18.17 -14.68
N CYS A 40 -7.89 -17.57 -13.50
CA CYS A 40 -7.10 -18.06 -12.38
C CYS A 40 -7.65 -19.45 -12.09
N GLU A 41 -7.00 -20.47 -12.64
CA GLU A 41 -7.19 -21.84 -12.16
C GLU A 41 -6.84 -21.80 -10.68
N LYS A 42 -7.75 -22.32 -9.84
CA LYS A 42 -7.59 -22.29 -8.39
C LYS A 42 -6.16 -22.73 -8.05
N PRO A 43 -5.44 -21.99 -7.18
CA PRO A 43 -4.08 -22.33 -6.86
C PRO A 43 -4.02 -23.80 -6.44
N GLY A 44 -3.04 -24.54 -6.98
CA GLY A 44 -2.76 -25.90 -6.53
C GLY A 44 -2.67 -25.93 -5.00
N ALA A 45 -2.99 -27.07 -4.39
CA ALA A 45 -3.31 -27.27 -2.97
C ALA A 45 -2.32 -26.72 -1.91
N ASN A 46 -1.21 -26.08 -2.29
CA ASN A 46 -0.11 -25.66 -1.43
C ASN A 46 0.08 -24.12 -1.34
N GLY A 47 -0.77 -23.32 -1.97
CA GLY A 47 -0.69 -21.86 -1.93
C GLY A 47 -1.32 -21.24 -0.68
N ARG A 48 -0.61 -20.32 0.01
CA ARG A 48 -1.21 -19.57 1.13
C ARG A 48 -1.99 -18.35 0.62
N LYS A 49 -2.99 -17.93 1.38
CA LYS A 49 -3.75 -16.70 1.10
C LYS A 49 -3.08 -15.48 1.72
N VAL A 50 -2.73 -14.50 0.88
CA VAL A 50 -2.20 -13.19 1.27
C VAL A 50 -3.28 -12.15 1.03
N MET A 51 -3.85 -11.62 2.11
CA MET A 51 -4.87 -10.60 2.05
C MET A 51 -4.27 -9.20 2.20
N ILE A 52 -4.64 -8.28 1.31
CA ILE A 52 -4.14 -6.91 1.31
C ILE A 52 -5.33 -5.95 1.36
N VAL A 53 -5.36 -5.10 2.39
CA VAL A 53 -6.42 -4.10 2.55
C VAL A 53 -6.20 -2.95 1.57
N VAL A 54 -7.23 -2.65 0.77
CA VAL A 54 -7.22 -1.56 -0.21
C VAL A 54 -8.30 -0.53 0.10
N ASP A 55 -7.93 0.74 -0.03
CA ASP A 55 -8.83 1.89 -0.01
C ASP A 55 -8.34 2.93 -1.03
N PRO A 56 -9.13 3.96 -1.41
CA PRO A 56 -8.74 4.98 -2.39
C PRO A 56 -7.69 5.95 -1.82
N SER A 57 -6.62 5.43 -1.23
CA SER A 57 -5.54 6.17 -0.61
C SER A 57 -4.19 5.77 -1.20
N GLY A 58 -3.26 6.72 -1.23
CA GLY A 58 -1.87 6.41 -1.58
C GLY A 58 -1.20 5.45 -0.58
N VAL A 59 -1.73 5.31 0.64
CA VAL A 59 -1.17 4.41 1.66
C VAL A 59 -1.43 2.96 1.28
N ALA A 60 -2.66 2.63 0.86
CA ALA A 60 -2.99 1.31 0.34
C ALA A 60 -2.16 0.94 -0.90
N LYS A 61 -2.00 1.87 -1.86
CA LYS A 61 -1.15 1.64 -3.04
C LYS A 61 0.28 1.25 -2.66
N ASN A 62 0.88 1.95 -1.69
CA ASN A 62 2.22 1.62 -1.20
C ASN A 62 2.27 0.23 -0.53
N ALA A 63 1.21 -0.15 0.21
CA ALA A 63 1.13 -1.46 0.86
C ALA A 63 1.04 -2.60 -0.17
N VAL A 64 0.20 -2.46 -1.21
CA VAL A 64 0.13 -3.43 -2.32
C VAL A 64 1.48 -3.54 -3.02
N GLN A 65 2.12 -2.40 -3.32
CA GLN A 65 3.45 -2.40 -3.95
C GLN A 65 4.50 -3.13 -3.11
N TRP A 66 4.51 -2.89 -1.80
CA TRP A 66 5.42 -3.58 -0.88
C TRP A 66 5.16 -5.08 -0.85
N ALA A 67 3.89 -5.49 -0.69
CA ALA A 67 3.50 -6.89 -0.59
C ALA A 67 3.91 -7.68 -1.84
N LEU A 68 3.62 -7.17 -3.03
CA LEU A 68 3.98 -7.82 -4.30
C LEU A 68 5.49 -7.94 -4.52
N SER A 69 6.29 -7.03 -3.95
CA SER A 69 7.75 -7.06 -4.07
C SER A 69 8.42 -7.98 -3.05
N HIS A 70 7.90 -8.06 -1.82
CA HIS A 70 8.66 -8.64 -0.70
C HIS A 70 7.95 -9.78 0.03
N ALA A 71 6.63 -9.93 -0.13
CA ALA A 71 5.84 -10.89 0.65
C ALA A 71 5.17 -11.96 -0.21
N VAL A 72 4.66 -11.59 -1.39
CA VAL A 72 3.92 -12.48 -2.28
C VAL A 72 4.87 -13.39 -3.06
N GLN A 73 4.58 -14.69 -3.04
CA GLN A 73 5.24 -15.74 -3.82
C GLN A 73 4.35 -16.21 -4.99
N ASN A 74 4.92 -16.95 -5.94
CA ASN A 74 4.23 -17.34 -7.17
C ASN A 74 3.01 -18.25 -6.92
N GLN A 75 3.08 -19.10 -5.88
CA GLN A 75 1.98 -19.97 -5.47
C GLN A 75 0.95 -19.31 -4.54
N ASP A 76 1.17 -18.06 -4.12
CA ASP A 76 0.24 -17.37 -3.21
C ASP A 76 -1.07 -16.98 -3.93
N LEU A 77 -2.18 -16.97 -3.20
CA LEU A 77 -3.42 -16.32 -3.63
C LEU A 77 -3.47 -14.92 -3.02
N VAL A 78 -3.49 -13.88 -3.84
CA VAL A 78 -3.64 -12.50 -3.37
C VAL A 78 -5.12 -12.13 -3.35
N VAL A 79 -5.62 -11.74 -2.17
CA VAL A 79 -6.98 -11.22 -2.01
C VAL A 79 -6.91 -9.72 -1.71
N LEU A 80 -7.43 -8.89 -2.60
CA LEU A 80 -7.59 -7.45 -2.40
C LEU A 80 -8.89 -7.19 -1.65
N LEU A 81 -8.79 -6.83 -0.36
CA LEU A 81 -9.94 -6.59 0.51
C LEU A 81 -10.32 -5.11 0.56
N TYR A 82 -11.55 -4.79 0.19
CA TYR A 82 -12.13 -3.46 0.34
C TYR A 82 -13.27 -3.47 1.37
N VAL A 83 -13.33 -2.47 2.25
CA VAL A 83 -14.39 -2.35 3.26
C VAL A 83 -15.33 -1.19 2.92
N ILE A 84 -16.59 -1.52 2.66
CA ILE A 84 -17.70 -0.56 2.53
C ILE A 84 -18.26 -0.27 3.92
N LYS A 85 -18.55 1.01 4.20
CA LYS A 85 -19.31 1.38 5.39
C LYS A 85 -20.81 1.33 5.08
N PRO A 86 -21.64 0.72 5.95
CA PRO A 86 -23.09 0.79 5.81
C PRO A 86 -23.53 2.26 5.84
N ALA A 87 -24.41 2.64 4.90
CA ALA A 87 -25.05 3.95 4.93
C ALA A 87 -25.89 4.07 6.20
N LYS A 88 -25.77 5.18 6.94
CA LYS A 88 -26.67 5.46 8.05
C LYS A 88 -28.03 5.87 7.48
N GLN A 89 -29.11 5.24 7.91
CA GLN A 89 -30.47 5.74 7.69
C GLN A 89 -30.54 7.18 8.24
N GLY A 90 -30.51 8.18 7.36
CA GLY A 90 -30.71 9.59 7.75
C GLY A 90 -29.81 10.61 7.03
N ASP A 91 -28.62 10.24 6.58
CA ASP A 91 -27.74 11.16 5.83
C ASP A 91 -27.44 10.55 4.46
N GLY A 92 -27.96 11.20 3.42
CA GLY A 92 -27.75 10.83 2.03
C GLY A 92 -26.27 10.91 1.66
N GLU A 93 -25.70 9.74 1.40
CA GLU A 93 -24.90 9.39 0.23
C GLU A 93 -24.33 8.02 0.57
N VAL A 94 -24.89 6.98 -0.06
CA VAL A 94 -24.23 5.69 -0.10
C VAL A 94 -22.83 6.00 -0.65
N GLU A 95 -21.77 5.69 0.09
CA GLU A 95 -20.38 5.68 -0.41
C GLU A 95 -20.22 4.52 -1.44
N ASN A 96 -21.25 4.26 -2.25
CA ASN A 96 -21.18 3.54 -3.50
C ASN A 96 -20.69 4.53 -4.55
N ASP A 97 -19.53 5.08 -4.28
CA ASP A 97 -18.80 5.92 -5.20
C ASP A 97 -18.58 5.08 -6.46
N SER A 98 -19.16 5.51 -7.59
CA SER A 98 -19.03 4.83 -8.88
C SER A 98 -17.57 4.60 -9.30
N ARG A 99 -16.62 5.25 -8.61
CA ARG A 99 -15.18 5.07 -8.76
C ARG A 99 -14.62 3.83 -8.07
N ILE A 100 -15.33 3.18 -7.15
CA ILE A 100 -14.83 2.00 -6.42
C ILE A 100 -14.53 0.83 -7.36
N PRO A 101 -15.43 0.40 -8.27
CA PRO A 101 -15.13 -0.68 -9.22
C PRO A 101 -13.92 -0.38 -10.10
N ALA A 102 -13.79 0.86 -10.58
CA ALA A 102 -12.65 1.32 -11.37
C ALA A 102 -11.34 1.27 -10.55
N PHE A 103 -11.39 1.71 -9.30
CA PHE A 103 -10.27 1.65 -8.36
C PHE A 103 -9.82 0.20 -8.10
N LEU A 104 -10.76 -0.70 -7.80
CA LEU A 104 -10.45 -2.11 -7.54
C LEU A 104 -9.87 -2.80 -8.77
N THR A 105 -10.42 -2.52 -9.95
CA THR A 105 -9.87 -2.96 -11.24
C THR A 105 -8.44 -2.46 -11.44
N SER A 106 -8.17 -1.20 -11.12
CA SER A 106 -6.81 -0.63 -11.18
C SER A 106 -5.83 -1.33 -10.23
N MET A 107 -6.24 -1.62 -9.00
CA MET A 107 -5.40 -2.36 -8.04
C MET A 107 -5.17 -3.80 -8.48
N LYS A 108 -6.19 -4.48 -9.02
CA LYS A 108 -6.08 -5.83 -9.58
C LYS A 108 -5.10 -5.87 -10.74
N SER A 109 -5.23 -4.93 -11.70
CA SER A 109 -4.31 -4.79 -12.83
C SER A 109 -2.88 -4.55 -12.35
N MET A 110 -2.66 -3.70 -11.34
CA MET A 110 -1.33 -3.47 -10.76
C MET A 110 -0.70 -4.77 -10.20
N CYS A 111 -1.50 -5.66 -9.61
CA CYS A 111 -1.03 -6.96 -9.14
C CYS A 111 -0.63 -7.86 -10.31
N GLN A 112 -1.50 -7.99 -11.32
CA GLN A 112 -1.29 -8.85 -12.49
C GLN A 112 -0.10 -8.39 -13.35
N VAL A 113 0.11 -7.08 -13.52
CA VAL A 113 1.26 -6.55 -14.26
C VAL A 113 2.57 -6.83 -13.52
N LYS A 114 2.57 -6.73 -12.19
CA LYS A 114 3.79 -6.89 -11.39
C LYS A 114 4.13 -8.35 -11.11
N ARG A 115 3.12 -9.22 -11.04
CA ARG A 115 3.21 -10.65 -10.75
C ARG A 115 2.15 -11.40 -11.57
N PRO A 116 2.38 -11.63 -12.88
CA PRO A 116 1.41 -12.31 -13.74
C PRO A 116 1.22 -13.78 -13.39
N GLU A 117 2.13 -14.37 -12.62
CA GLU A 117 2.08 -15.76 -12.15
C GLU A 117 1.12 -15.94 -10.97
N VAL A 118 0.73 -14.84 -10.31
CA VAL A 118 -0.03 -14.86 -9.07
C VAL A 118 -1.52 -14.66 -9.35
N CYS A 119 -2.34 -15.50 -8.74
CA CYS A 119 -3.79 -15.33 -8.73
C CYS A 119 -4.20 -14.15 -7.87
N VAL A 120 -5.08 -13.29 -8.42
CA VAL A 120 -5.56 -12.08 -7.75
C VAL A 120 -7.09 -12.06 -7.72
N GLU A 121 -7.63 -12.10 -6.52
CA GLU A 121 -9.06 -11.97 -6.22
C GLU A 121 -9.36 -10.63 -5.56
N VAL A 122 -10.60 -10.19 -5.68
CA VAL A 122 -11.09 -8.95 -5.05
C VAL A 122 -12.27 -9.35 -4.17
N GLU A 123 -12.21 -8.97 -2.90
CA GLU A 123 -13.26 -9.20 -1.93
C GLU A 123 -13.73 -7.85 -1.38
N VAL A 124 -15.04 -7.67 -1.36
CA VAL A 124 -15.68 -6.47 -0.83
C VAL A 124 -16.53 -6.88 0.36
N VAL A 125 -16.23 -6.31 1.52
CA VAL A 125 -16.95 -6.60 2.77
C VAL A 125 -17.59 -5.34 3.32
N GLU A 126 -18.74 -5.50 3.94
CA GLU A 126 -19.42 -4.40 4.63
C GLU A 126 -19.06 -4.41 6.11
N GLY A 127 -18.84 -3.24 6.69
CA GLY A 127 -18.48 -3.11 8.10
C GLY A 127 -18.70 -1.72 8.66
N LYS A 128 -19.42 -1.64 9.79
CA LYS A 128 -19.60 -0.38 10.55
C LYS A 128 -18.24 0.25 10.91
N GLU A 129 -17.28 -0.60 11.29
CA GLU A 129 -15.90 -0.22 11.58
C GLU A 129 -14.93 -1.03 10.74
N LYS A 130 -13.95 -0.34 10.11
CA LYS A 130 -13.00 -0.99 9.21
C LYS A 130 -12.14 -2.05 9.90
N GLY A 131 -11.61 -1.76 11.10
CA GLY A 131 -10.70 -2.66 11.81
C GLY A 131 -11.32 -4.04 12.10
N PRO A 132 -12.45 -4.10 12.84
CA PRO A 132 -13.15 -5.35 13.09
C PRO A 132 -13.56 -6.09 11.81
N ALA A 133 -14.09 -5.38 10.81
CA ALA A 133 -14.50 -6.00 9.55
C ALA A 133 -13.33 -6.63 8.78
N ILE A 134 -12.16 -5.98 8.76
CA ILE A 134 -10.94 -6.54 8.14
C ILE A 134 -10.50 -7.80 8.87
N VAL A 135 -10.43 -7.75 10.21
CA VAL A 135 -9.99 -8.89 11.02
C VAL A 135 -10.93 -10.08 10.84
N GLU A 136 -12.24 -9.82 10.79
CA GLU A 136 -13.22 -10.86 10.56
C GLU A 136 -13.12 -11.44 9.15
N ALA A 137 -12.95 -10.61 8.12
CA ALA A 137 -12.75 -11.08 6.74
C ALA A 137 -11.48 -11.92 6.61
N ALA A 138 -10.37 -11.47 7.20
CA ALA A 138 -9.10 -12.22 7.21
C ALA A 138 -9.26 -13.60 7.87
N ARG A 139 -10.04 -13.68 8.96
CA ARG A 139 -10.37 -14.94 9.62
C ARG A 139 -11.24 -15.84 8.73
N ARG A 140 -12.29 -15.30 8.12
CA ARG A 140 -13.21 -16.04 7.24
C ARG A 140 -12.53 -16.59 5.99
N GLN A 141 -11.61 -15.83 5.42
CA GLN A 141 -10.82 -16.27 4.27
C GLN A 141 -9.68 -17.20 4.65
N GLU A 142 -9.41 -17.44 5.94
CA GLU A 142 -8.24 -18.19 6.40
C GLU A 142 -6.95 -17.60 5.84
N ALA A 143 -6.85 -16.26 5.85
CA ALA A 143 -5.66 -15.56 5.37
C ALA A 143 -4.46 -15.95 6.24
N ALA A 144 -3.36 -16.37 5.62
CA ALA A 144 -2.12 -16.66 6.34
C ALA A 144 -1.35 -15.37 6.67
N LEU A 145 -1.47 -14.36 5.80
CA LEU A 145 -0.82 -13.05 5.92
C LEU A 145 -1.83 -11.94 5.61
N LEU A 146 -1.97 -10.97 6.51
CA LEU A 146 -2.76 -9.75 6.34
C LEU A 146 -1.83 -8.54 6.23
N VAL A 147 -1.96 -7.76 5.16
CA VAL A 147 -1.17 -6.53 4.94
C VAL A 147 -2.09 -5.32 4.96
N VAL A 148 -1.79 -4.34 5.81
CA VAL A 148 -2.58 -3.12 5.98
C VAL A 148 -1.70 -1.88 5.78
N GLY A 149 -2.17 -0.93 4.98
CA GLY A 149 -1.51 0.35 4.83
C GLY A 149 -1.54 1.18 6.13
N GLN A 150 -0.37 1.57 6.64
CA GLN A 150 -0.26 2.37 7.86
C GLN A 150 -0.09 3.85 7.51
N LYS A 151 -1.08 4.67 7.89
CA LYS A 151 -1.04 6.12 7.67
C LYS A 151 -0.01 6.77 8.60
N LYS A 152 0.86 7.61 8.02
CA LYS A 152 1.79 8.44 8.79
C LYS A 152 0.99 9.50 9.57
N ARG A 153 0.95 9.41 10.90
CA ARG A 153 0.44 10.51 11.74
C ARG A 153 1.49 11.63 11.75
N SER A 154 1.07 12.87 11.47
CA SER A 154 1.98 14.00 11.49
C SER A 154 2.49 14.26 12.91
N VAL A 155 3.67 14.87 13.03
CA VAL A 155 4.18 15.34 14.32
C VAL A 155 3.22 16.34 14.95
N THR A 156 2.59 17.21 14.15
CA THR A 156 1.55 18.15 14.59
C THR A 156 0.34 17.44 15.17
N TRP A 157 -0.15 16.36 14.53
CA TRP A 157 -1.26 15.58 15.06
C TRP A 157 -0.90 14.92 16.39
N ARG A 158 0.32 14.34 16.50
CA ARG A 158 0.80 13.78 17.77
C ARG A 158 0.89 14.84 18.86
N LEU A 159 1.40 16.02 18.52
CA LEU A 159 1.51 17.14 19.45
C LEU A 159 0.13 17.64 19.89
N MET A 160 -0.81 17.85 18.96
CA MET A 160 -2.18 18.24 19.30
C MET A 160 -2.85 17.26 20.28
N LEU A 161 -2.64 15.95 20.11
CA LEU A 161 -3.18 14.94 21.04
C LEU A 161 -2.55 15.03 22.43
N THR A 162 -1.29 15.48 22.55
CA THR A 162 -0.64 15.75 23.83
C THR A 162 -1.27 16.94 24.54
N TRP A 163 -1.67 17.98 23.80
CA TRP A 163 -2.34 19.18 24.35
C TRP A 163 -3.82 18.95 24.67
N ALA A 164 -4.51 18.03 23.99
CA ALA A 164 -5.92 17.72 24.19
C ALA A 164 -6.24 16.91 25.47
N GLY A 165 -5.26 16.69 26.34
CA GLY A 165 -5.41 15.92 27.58
C GLY A 165 -5.23 14.41 27.37
N GLY A 166 -4.44 13.79 28.26
CA GLY A 166 -4.00 12.39 28.13
C GLY A 166 -5.10 11.32 28.00
N ARG A 167 -6.36 11.66 28.34
CA ARG A 167 -7.52 10.76 28.18
C ARG A 167 -8.00 10.65 26.73
N VAL A 168 -7.81 11.69 25.90
CA VAL A 168 -8.19 11.67 24.47
C VAL A 168 -7.14 10.93 23.63
N ALA A 169 -5.87 10.98 24.02
CA ALA A 169 -4.79 10.25 23.35
C ALA A 169 -4.94 8.71 23.47
N ALA A 170 -5.47 8.21 24.60
CA ALA A 170 -5.76 6.79 24.80
C ALA A 170 -7.06 6.33 24.09
N ALA A 171 -8.08 7.21 24.03
CA ALA A 171 -9.33 6.95 23.31
C ALA A 171 -9.23 7.12 21.78
N ALA A 172 -8.18 7.80 21.30
CA ALA A 172 -7.80 7.86 19.88
C ALA A 172 -7.15 6.54 19.45
N GLY A 173 -7.89 5.44 19.67
CA GLY A 173 -7.55 4.06 19.40
C GLY A 173 -6.68 3.92 18.18
N GLY A 174 -5.66 3.07 18.30
CA GLY A 174 -4.72 2.77 17.23
C GLY A 174 -5.46 2.70 15.90
N GLY A 175 -4.96 3.42 14.89
CA GLY A 175 -5.64 3.47 13.59
C GLY A 175 -5.89 2.06 13.05
N VAL A 176 -6.76 1.93 12.04
CA VAL A 176 -7.19 0.62 11.47
C VAL A 176 -6.05 -0.40 11.35
N ALA A 177 -4.87 0.01 10.87
CA ALA A 177 -3.69 -0.85 10.77
C ALA A 177 -3.19 -1.41 12.13
N GLU A 178 -3.13 -0.58 13.18
CA GLU A 178 -2.74 -1.03 14.52
C GLU A 178 -3.79 -1.99 15.09
N TYR A 179 -5.09 -1.68 14.91
CA TYR A 179 -6.15 -2.59 15.34
C TYR A 179 -6.01 -3.97 14.67
N CYS A 180 -5.78 -3.99 13.36
CA CYS A 180 -5.60 -5.25 12.62
C CYS A 180 -4.38 -6.02 13.11
N VAL A 181 -3.25 -5.35 13.33
CA VAL A 181 -2.01 -5.98 13.82
C VAL A 181 -2.18 -6.63 15.20
N GLN A 182 -2.99 -6.02 16.06
CA GLN A 182 -3.21 -6.55 17.42
C GLN A 182 -4.24 -7.68 17.46
N ASN A 183 -5.30 -7.58 16.66
CA ASN A 183 -6.50 -8.42 16.76
C ASN A 183 -6.60 -9.51 15.69
N ALA A 184 -5.83 -9.44 14.60
CA ALA A 184 -5.82 -10.51 13.60
C ALA A 184 -5.32 -11.83 14.21
N SER A 185 -5.98 -12.94 13.83
CA SER A 185 -5.57 -14.29 14.20
C SER A 185 -4.36 -14.79 13.40
N CYS A 186 -4.10 -14.18 12.24
CA CYS A 186 -2.99 -14.52 11.36
C CYS A 186 -1.82 -13.54 11.49
N MET A 187 -0.74 -13.78 10.73
CA MET A 187 0.36 -12.82 10.66
C MET A 187 -0.13 -11.51 10.04
N ALA A 188 -0.08 -10.41 10.78
CA ALA A 188 -0.55 -9.11 10.30
C ALA A 188 0.59 -8.07 10.29
N LEU A 189 0.72 -7.38 9.15
CA LEU A 189 1.74 -6.39 8.89
C LEU A 189 1.12 -5.04 8.54
N ALA A 190 1.47 -4.02 9.32
CA ALA A 190 1.17 -2.64 9.02
C ALA A 190 2.36 -2.02 8.27
N VAL A 191 2.13 -1.54 7.05
CA VAL A 191 3.20 -1.11 6.13
C VAL A 191 3.08 0.38 5.83
N ARG A 192 4.18 1.13 6.02
CA ARG A 192 4.27 2.54 5.62
C ARG A 192 5.54 2.83 4.85
N ARG A 193 5.50 3.80 3.94
CA ARG A 193 6.70 4.31 3.28
C ARG A 193 7.53 5.13 4.27
N LYS A 194 8.84 4.86 4.36
CA LYS A 194 9.77 5.56 5.28
C LYS A 194 9.93 7.03 4.90
N SER A 195 10.33 7.27 3.65
CA SER A 195 10.55 8.61 3.10
C SER A 195 10.20 8.66 1.62
N LYS A 196 9.81 9.85 1.15
CA LYS A 196 9.68 10.12 -0.29
C LYS A 196 11.06 10.16 -0.97
N LYS A 197 12.08 10.69 -0.27
CA LYS A 197 13.43 10.95 -0.81
C LYS A 197 14.37 9.73 -0.75
N VAL A 198 14.34 8.99 0.37
CA VAL A 198 15.29 7.90 0.66
C VAL A 198 14.76 6.53 0.27
N GLY A 199 13.48 6.44 -0.13
CA GLY A 199 12.83 5.16 -0.40
C GLY A 199 12.60 4.33 0.87
N GLY A 200 12.30 3.04 0.69
CA GLY A 200 12.12 2.08 1.77
C GLY A 200 10.75 2.10 2.47
N TYR A 201 10.51 1.04 3.24
CA TYR A 201 9.27 0.79 3.97
C TYR A 201 9.56 0.52 5.44
N LEU A 202 8.68 0.94 6.33
CA LEU A 202 8.68 0.56 7.72
C LEU A 202 7.51 -0.40 7.94
N ILE A 203 7.77 -1.43 8.71
CA ILE A 203 6.82 -2.50 9.00
C ILE A 203 6.55 -2.49 10.49
N THR A 204 5.30 -2.65 10.85
CA THR A 204 4.85 -2.88 12.21
C THR A 204 4.15 -4.23 12.27
N THR A 205 4.60 -5.07 13.19
CA THR A 205 4.01 -6.35 13.57
C THR A 205 3.48 -6.25 14.99
N LYS A 206 2.83 -7.31 15.47
CA LYS A 206 2.36 -7.41 16.85
C LYS A 206 3.48 -7.26 17.88
N ARG A 207 4.70 -7.73 17.53
CA ARG A 207 5.85 -7.77 18.45
C ARG A 207 6.84 -6.61 18.25
N GLN A 208 6.91 -6.05 17.05
CA GLN A 208 7.91 -5.04 16.72
C GLN A 208 7.29 -3.91 15.90
N LYS A 209 7.57 -2.67 16.30
CA LYS A 209 7.04 -1.48 15.65
C LYS A 209 8.09 -0.80 14.79
N ASP A 210 7.65 -0.30 13.64
CA ASP A 210 8.41 0.58 12.75
C ASP A 210 9.83 0.09 12.40
N PHE A 211 10.03 -1.22 12.29
CA PHE A 211 11.32 -1.77 11.88
C PHE A 211 11.48 -1.67 10.37
N TRP A 212 12.71 -1.39 9.95
CA TRP A 212 13.07 -1.35 8.55
C TRP A 212 13.64 -2.73 8.18
N LEU A 213 12.93 -3.48 7.34
CA LEU A 213 13.58 -4.61 6.67
C LEU A 213 14.50 -4.02 5.61
N LEU A 214 15.80 -4.30 5.75
CA LEU A 214 16.77 -4.07 4.67
C LEU A 214 16.29 -4.92 3.49
N ALA A 215 15.95 -4.23 2.41
CA ALA A 215 15.68 -4.87 1.12
C ALA A 215 17.01 -5.22 0.46
#